data_AF-A0A0M2XPN4-F1
#
_entry.id   AF-A0A0M2XPN4-F1
#
_cell.length_a   1.000
_cell.length_b   1.000
_cell.length_c   1.000
_cell.angle_alpha   90.00
_cell.angle_beta   90.00
_cell.angle_gamma   90.00
#
_symmetry.space_group_name_H-M   'P 1'
#
loop_
_entity.id
_entity.type
_entity.pdbx_description
1 polymer ?
#
loop_
_entity_poly.entity_id
_entity_poly.type
_entity_poly.pdbx_seq_one_letter_code
_entity_poly.pdbx_strand_id
1 'polypeptide(L)'
;MKLNQKVIYENLNYESLFLSDQVMDRRSDKSIYVSNEHNTWLSRIVNVIGEDKIPLYALLDNILTHHFTLFEEMLVKEFQEKSKSLF
;
A
#
# COMPACT_ATOMS: atom_id res chain seq x y z
N MET A 1 14.35 -14.56 -12.25
CA MET A 1 13.66 -13.50 -13.03
C MET A 1 13.10 -12.47 -12.05
N LYS A 2 13.78 -11.32 -11.87
CA LYS A 2 13.23 -10.14 -11.19
C LYS A 2 13.09 -9.05 -12.25
N LEU A 3 12.07 -9.14 -13.08
CA LEU A 3 11.87 -8.21 -14.19
C LEU A 3 10.39 -7.85 -14.25
N ASN A 4 10.10 -6.55 -14.14
CA ASN A 4 8.91 -5.81 -14.63
C ASN A 4 8.28 -4.84 -13.63
N GLN A 5 8.54 -4.94 -12.32
CA GLN A 5 8.00 -3.96 -11.37
C GLN A 5 8.85 -2.68 -11.27
N LYS A 6 10.18 -2.81 -11.39
CA LYS A 6 11.12 -1.68 -11.21
C LYS A 6 10.98 -0.59 -12.28
N VAL A 7 10.70 -0.97 -13.54
CA VAL A 7 10.64 -0.04 -14.68
C VAL A 7 9.42 0.90 -14.62
N ILE A 8 8.34 0.51 -13.94
CA ILE A 8 7.10 1.31 -13.90
C ILE A 8 7.23 2.52 -12.93
N TYR A 9 8.13 2.45 -11.95
CA TYR A 9 8.24 3.45 -10.87
C TYR A 9 9.50 4.33 -10.94
N GLU A 10 10.34 4.19 -11.98
CA GLU A 10 11.63 4.90 -12.07
C GLU A 10 11.54 6.43 -12.18
N ASN A 11 10.36 7.00 -12.48
CA ASN A 11 10.14 8.45 -12.56
C ASN A 11 8.93 8.95 -11.76
N LEU A 12 8.37 8.13 -10.88
CA LEU A 12 7.21 8.49 -10.07
C LEU A 12 7.63 8.63 -8.62
N ASN A 13 6.98 9.57 -7.92
CA ASN A 13 7.19 9.83 -6.51
C ASN A 13 6.06 9.16 -5.70
N TYR A 14 6.34 8.80 -4.46
CA TYR A 14 5.45 8.08 -3.54
C TYR A 14 4.13 8.82 -3.39
N GLU A 15 4.17 10.15 -3.30
CA GLU A 15 2.98 11.00 -3.27
C GLU A 15 2.07 10.81 -4.50
N SER A 16 2.62 10.89 -5.71
CA SER A 16 1.83 10.74 -6.96
C SER A 16 1.24 9.34 -7.13
N LEU A 17 1.93 8.33 -6.60
CA LEU A 17 1.54 6.93 -6.71
C LEU A 17 0.45 6.53 -5.72
N PHE A 18 0.58 6.96 -4.46
CA PHE A 18 -0.19 6.39 -3.35
C PHE A 18 -0.95 7.44 -2.53
N LEU A 19 -0.67 8.72 -2.70
CA LEU A 19 -1.35 9.83 -1.99
C LEU A 19 -2.27 10.63 -2.92
N SER A 20 -2.81 10.00 -3.96
CA SER A 20 -3.78 10.61 -4.87
C SER A 20 -5.21 10.50 -4.32
N ASP A 21 -5.93 11.62 -4.30
CA ASP A 21 -7.26 11.79 -3.70
C ASP A 21 -8.40 11.11 -4.49
N GLN A 22 -8.07 10.21 -5.43
CA GLN A 22 -9.07 9.67 -6.37
C GLN A 22 -10.12 8.77 -5.74
N VAL A 23 -9.97 8.35 -4.48
CA VAL A 23 -11.01 7.56 -3.83
C VAL A 23 -11.01 7.85 -2.33
N MET A 24 -11.79 8.85 -1.91
CA MET A 24 -12.76 8.76 -0.82
C MET A 24 -12.95 10.11 -0.13
N ASP A 25 -14.19 10.59 -0.22
CA ASP A 25 -14.75 11.71 0.51
C ASP A 25 -14.37 11.60 2.01
N ARG A 26 -13.62 12.58 2.49
CA ARG A 26 -13.03 12.65 3.83
C ARG A 26 -14.04 12.26 4.91
N ARG A 27 -13.89 11.06 5.50
CA ARG A 27 -14.47 10.73 6.80
C ARG A 27 -13.40 10.19 7.74
N SER A 28 -13.07 11.02 8.73
CA SER A 28 -12.23 10.74 9.88
C SER A 28 -12.79 9.56 10.69
N ASP A 29 -11.97 8.57 11.02
CA ASP A 29 -11.18 8.52 12.27
C ASP A 29 -10.87 7.03 12.58
N LYS A 30 -9.58 6.71 12.74
CA LYS A 30 -9.03 5.49 13.36
C LYS A 30 -9.24 4.10 12.73
N SER A 31 -10.00 3.92 11.66
CA SER A 31 -10.05 2.63 10.92
C SER A 31 -9.67 2.82 9.46
N ILE A 32 -8.67 2.09 8.97
CA ILE A 32 -8.36 2.03 7.53
C ILE A 32 -9.54 1.35 6.85
N TYR A 33 -10.32 2.11 6.08
CA TYR A 33 -11.43 1.57 5.31
C TYR A 33 -10.89 0.83 4.08
N VAL A 34 -11.16 -0.47 4.03
CA VAL A 34 -10.94 -1.29 2.84
C VAL A 34 -12.28 -1.35 2.09
N SER A 35 -12.31 -0.99 0.81
CA SER A 35 -13.55 -1.03 0.02
C SER A 35 -14.17 -2.43 0.04
N ASN A 36 -15.49 -2.52 -0.15
CA ASN A 36 -16.18 -3.81 -0.17
C ASN A 36 -15.63 -4.74 -1.27
N GLU A 37 -15.20 -4.17 -2.39
CA GLU A 37 -14.55 -4.89 -3.48
C GLU A 37 -13.19 -5.46 -3.05
N HIS A 38 -12.34 -4.64 -2.42
CA HIS A 38 -11.04 -5.10 -1.90
C HIS A 38 -11.20 -6.18 -0.84
N ASN A 39 -12.16 -6.03 0.09
CA ASN A 39 -12.44 -7.07 1.09
C ASN A 39 -12.87 -8.39 0.45
N THR A 40 -13.70 -8.33 -0.60
CA THR A 40 -14.14 -9.52 -1.34
C THR A 40 -12.94 -10.21 -2.00
N TRP A 41 -12.05 -9.44 -2.62
CA TRP A 41 -10.85 -9.98 -3.28
C TRP A 41 -9.88 -10.59 -2.28
N LEU A 42 -9.57 -9.88 -1.20
CA LEU A 42 -8.68 -10.37 -0.15
C LEU A 42 -9.23 -11.65 0.50
N SER A 43 -10.55 -11.69 0.76
CA SER A 43 -11.20 -12.90 1.31
C SER A 43 -11.09 -14.09 0.35
N ARG A 44 -11.26 -13.87 -0.96
CA ARG A 44 -11.06 -14.94 -1.95
C ARG A 44 -9.63 -15.45 -1.97
N ILE A 45 -8.64 -14.58 -1.86
CA ILE A 45 -7.23 -14.98 -1.81
C ILE A 45 -6.96 -15.86 -0.59
N VAL A 46 -7.41 -15.42 0.60
CA VAL A 46 -7.25 -16.19 1.84
C VAL A 46 -7.91 -17.56 1.74
N ASN A 47 -9.14 -17.64 1.22
CA ASN A 47 -9.88 -18.89 1.20
C ASN A 47 -9.35 -19.86 0.13
N VAL A 48 -8.97 -19.35 -1.05
CA VAL A 48 -8.55 -20.20 -2.19
C VAL A 48 -7.08 -20.58 -2.10
N ILE A 49 -6.20 -19.64 -1.75
CA ILE A 49 -4.74 -19.83 -1.74
C ILE A 49 -4.24 -20.09 -0.33
N GLY A 50 -4.79 -19.38 0.66
CA GLY A 50 -4.42 -19.55 2.06
C GLY A 50 -5.01 -20.82 2.69
N GLU A 51 -6.00 -21.46 2.07
CA GLU A 51 -6.71 -22.64 2.62
C GLU A 51 -7.17 -22.40 4.08
N ASP A 52 -7.65 -21.20 4.39
CA ASP A 52 -8.04 -20.75 5.73
C ASP A 52 -6.93 -20.81 6.81
N LYS A 53 -5.66 -20.98 6.41
CA LYS A 53 -4.51 -21.05 7.33
C LYS A 53 -4.06 -19.69 7.84
N ILE A 54 -4.47 -18.61 7.16
CA ILE A 54 -4.13 -17.24 7.54
C ILE A 54 -5.41 -16.41 7.67
N PRO A 55 -5.57 -15.63 8.75
CA PRO A 55 -6.68 -14.70 8.82
C PRO A 55 -6.48 -13.51 7.87
N LEU A 56 -7.59 -12.88 7.46
CA LEU A 56 -7.58 -11.76 6.51
C LEU A 56 -6.66 -10.60 6.92
N TYR A 57 -6.63 -10.27 8.22
CA TYR A 57 -5.77 -9.20 8.73
C TYR A 57 -4.28 -9.53 8.56
N ALA A 58 -3.89 -10.81 8.66
CA ALA A 58 -2.50 -11.22 8.49
C ALA A 58 -2.07 -11.10 7.02
N LEU A 59 -2.98 -11.39 6.07
CA LEU A 59 -2.71 -11.12 4.66
C LEU A 59 -2.53 -9.62 4.42
N LEU A 60 -3.40 -8.79 4.99
CA LEU A 60 -3.30 -7.33 4.85
C LEU A 60 -1.98 -6.80 5.43
N ASP A 61 -1.59 -7.27 6.62
CA ASP A 61 -0.33 -6.89 7.27
C ASP A 61 0.90 -7.30 6.45
N ASN A 62 0.88 -8.49 5.85
CA ASN A 62 1.93 -8.95 4.95
C ASN A 62 2.03 -8.09 3.68
N ILE A 63 0.89 -7.70 3.10
CA ILE A 63 0.84 -6.81 1.93
C ILE A 63 1.42 -5.44 2.29
N LEU A 64 1.02 -4.87 3.42
CA LEU A 64 1.54 -3.59 3.90
C LEU A 64 3.06 -3.66 4.15
N THR A 65 3.53 -4.71 4.82
CA THR A 65 4.96 -4.93 5.08
C THR A 65 5.75 -5.01 3.78
N HIS A 66 5.26 -5.78 2.80
CA HIS A 66 5.90 -5.90 1.50
C HIS A 66 5.90 -4.57 0.74
N HIS A 67 4.78 -3.84 0.77
CA HIS A 67 4.66 -2.51 0.18
C HIS A 67 5.69 -1.55 0.77
N PHE A 68 5.76 -1.43 2.09
CA PHE A 68 6.74 -0.56 2.73
C PHE A 68 8.17 -0.98 2.41
N THR A 69 8.47 -2.27 2.36
CA THR A 69 9.81 -2.75 1.99
C THR A 69 10.19 -2.34 0.56
N LEU A 70 9.25 -2.38 -0.39
CA LEU A 70 9.51 -2.01 -1.78
C LEU A 70 9.67 -0.51 -1.98
N PHE A 71 8.95 0.30 -1.20
CA PHE A 71 8.88 1.75 -1.38
C PHE A 71 9.59 2.55 -0.26
N GLU A 72 10.30 1.88 0.65
CA GLU A 72 10.98 2.49 1.80
C GLU A 72 11.91 3.64 1.36
N GLU A 73 12.78 3.39 0.39
CA GLU A 73 13.75 4.38 -0.08
C GLU A 73 13.06 5.63 -0.64
N MET A 74 11.98 5.45 -1.40
CA MET A 74 11.20 6.54 -1.98
C MET A 74 10.46 7.34 -0.89
N LEU A 75 9.83 6.63 0.05
CA LEU A 75 9.10 7.23 1.16
C LEU A 75 10.03 8.01 2.09
N VAL A 76 11.17 7.44 2.47
CA VAL A 76 12.18 8.11 3.31
C VAL A 76 12.73 9.35 2.61
N LYS A 77 13.05 9.25 1.31
CA LYS A 77 13.56 10.37 0.53
C LYS A 77 12.55 11.53 0.50
N GLU A 78 11.30 11.28 0.15
CA GLU A 78 10.26 12.32 0.11
C GLU A 78 9.94 12.89 1.49
N PHE A 79 9.91 12.04 2.53
CA PHE A 79 9.70 12.50 3.89
C PHE A 79 10.82 13.45 4.35
N GLN A 80 12.07 13.12 4.02
CA GLN A 80 13.22 13.99 4.30
C GLN A 80 13.17 15.29 3.49
N GLU A 81 12.80 15.24 2.21
CA GLU A 81 12.67 16.43 1.36
C GLU A 81 11.57 17.38 1.89
N LYS A 82 10.39 16.84 2.23
CA LYS A 82 9.28 17.64 2.77
C LYS A 82 9.54 18.16 4.19
N SER A 83 10.21 17.38 5.05
CA SER A 83 10.55 17.83 6.41
C SER A 83 11.64 18.91 6.42
N LYS A 84 12.61 18.85 5.51
CA LYS A 84 13.62 19.91 5.34
C LYS A 84 13.02 21.21 4.80
N SER A 85 11.98 21.14 3.97
CA SER A 85 11.29 22.32 3.43
C SER A 85 10.45 23.09 4.48
N LEU A 86 10.25 22.53 5.67
CA LEU A 86 9.46 23.15 6.74
C LEU A 86 10.30 24.02 7.71
N PHE A 87 11.62 24.12 7.47
CA PHE A 87 12.56 24.97 8.20
C PHE A 87 13.34 25.87 7.24
#